data_AF-A0A852T5C7-F1
#
_entry.id   AF-A0A852T5C7-F1
#
_cell.length_a   1.000
_cell.length_b   1.000
_cell.length_c   1.000
_cell.angle_alpha   90.00
_cell.angle_beta   90.00
_cell.angle_gamma   90.00
#
_symmetry.space_group_name_H-M   'P 1'
#
loop_
_entity.id
_entity.type
_entity.pdbx_description
1 polymer ?
#
loop_
_entity_poly.entity_id
_entity_poly.type
_entity_poly.pdbx_seq_one_letter_code
_entity_poly.pdbx_strand_id
1 'polypeptide(L)'
;MTRDEFRKKIATPDGRAELGLTLTGDEAAAILADDTQLDQLLADIQARAAAQERDEDAAVGEPLITPTPLPVAPPIVAVEKRKRGLDKSEKLALWIIAGVVAGLVVLGVISTIGHQSENQADSEDDSGASEPYVPPTPERAYPLEVGYHDAGNGLEWQFGVLSDSPDGCSYYKSCVIVKLKAFEDCPSGVYVEGQVMDASGTVVGMTNDTLPSLMAGQDGRVTLGYMGQGAQKTRVTDVVCH
;
A
#
# COMPACT_ATOMS: atom_id res chain seq x y z
N MET A 1 13.08 -29.95 0.22
CA MET A 1 14.40 -29.33 0.52
C MET A 1 14.54 -29.19 2.02
N THR A 2 15.66 -29.61 2.58
CA THR A 2 15.95 -29.50 4.02
C THR A 2 16.49 -28.10 4.40
N ARG A 3 16.46 -27.75 5.68
CA ARG A 3 16.97 -26.46 6.19
C ARG A 3 18.45 -26.26 5.89
N ASP A 4 19.28 -27.30 6.01
CA ASP A 4 20.72 -27.21 5.76
C ASP A 4 21.05 -27.04 4.27
N GLU A 5 20.30 -27.70 3.39
CA GLU A 5 20.40 -27.48 1.94
C GLU A 5 20.02 -26.04 1.58
N PHE A 6 18.97 -25.52 2.20
CA PHE A 6 18.54 -24.14 2.00
C PHE A 6 19.59 -23.13 2.45
N ARG A 7 20.22 -23.33 3.62
CA ARG A 7 21.35 -22.51 4.09
C ARG A 7 22.49 -22.48 3.08
N LYS A 8 22.88 -23.65 2.56
CA LYS A 8 23.95 -23.75 1.56
C LYS A 8 23.61 -23.00 0.28
N LYS A 9 22.36 -23.09 -0.20
CA LYS A 9 21.91 -22.37 -1.39
C LYS A 9 21.90 -20.86 -1.17
N ILE A 10 21.36 -20.38 -0.05
CA ILE A 10 21.35 -18.94 0.28
C ILE A 10 22.75 -18.35 0.41
N ALA A 11 23.72 -19.12 0.90
CA ALA A 11 25.10 -18.63 1.08
C ALA A 11 25.79 -18.24 -0.24
N THR A 12 25.32 -18.75 -1.39
CA THR A 12 25.97 -18.53 -2.69
C THR A 12 25.08 -17.72 -3.64
N PRO A 13 25.64 -16.85 -4.50
CA PRO A 13 24.86 -16.12 -5.51
C PRO A 13 24.05 -17.04 -6.43
N ASP A 14 24.66 -18.13 -6.90
CA ASP A 14 24.02 -19.08 -7.82
C ASP A 14 22.86 -19.81 -7.13
N GLY A 15 23.05 -20.27 -5.90
CA GLY A 15 22.00 -20.93 -5.14
C GLY A 15 20.82 -20.00 -4.82
N ARG A 16 21.06 -18.70 -4.65
CA ARG A 16 19.99 -17.69 -4.52
C ARG A 16 19.23 -17.51 -5.83
N ALA A 17 19.92 -17.45 -6.96
CA ALA A 17 19.31 -17.36 -8.28
C ALA A 17 18.45 -18.60 -8.60
N GLU A 18 18.91 -19.80 -8.25
CA GLU A 18 18.13 -21.04 -8.39
C GLU A 18 16.82 -21.05 -7.58
N LEU A 19 16.80 -20.33 -6.46
CA LEU A 19 15.62 -20.16 -5.61
C LEU A 19 14.72 -18.99 -6.06
N GLY A 20 15.10 -18.27 -7.13
CA GLY A 20 14.39 -17.07 -7.58
C GLY A 20 14.54 -15.88 -6.63
N LEU A 21 15.59 -15.86 -5.79
CA LEU A 21 15.83 -14.82 -4.80
C LEU A 21 16.85 -13.79 -5.31
N THR A 22 16.48 -12.52 -5.27
CA THR A 22 17.37 -11.39 -5.58
C THR A 22 17.93 -10.76 -4.31
N LEU A 23 18.67 -11.52 -3.51
CA LEU A 23 19.32 -11.02 -2.28
C LEU A 23 20.80 -10.70 -2.55
N THR A 24 21.27 -9.57 -2.02
CA THR A 24 22.68 -9.22 -1.93
C THR A 24 23.43 -10.12 -0.96
N GLY A 25 24.77 -10.08 -0.98
CA GLY A 25 25.59 -10.85 -0.05
C GLY A 25 25.32 -10.51 1.42
N ASP A 26 25.14 -9.21 1.72
CA ASP A 26 24.91 -8.73 3.09
C ASP A 26 23.51 -9.11 3.60
N GLU A 27 22.48 -9.03 2.76
CA GLU A 27 21.12 -9.47 3.10
C GLU A 27 21.07 -10.98 3.36
N ALA A 28 21.74 -11.76 2.51
CA ALA A 28 21.84 -13.21 2.70
C ALA A 28 22.57 -13.56 4.01
N ALA A 29 23.63 -12.82 4.36
CA ALA A 29 24.35 -13.00 5.61
C ALA A 29 23.49 -12.65 6.83
N ALA A 30 22.69 -11.58 6.77
CA ALA A 30 21.75 -11.21 7.83
C ALA A 30 20.69 -12.29 8.06
N ILE A 31 20.10 -12.82 6.98
CA ILE A 31 19.11 -13.91 7.06
C ILE A 31 19.75 -15.20 7.61
N LEU A 32 20.99 -15.51 7.22
CA LEU A 32 21.70 -16.68 7.73
C LEU A 32 22.08 -16.55 9.22
N ALA A 33 22.19 -15.33 9.74
CA ALA A 33 22.48 -15.06 11.14
C ALA A 33 21.25 -15.13 12.06
N ASP A 34 20.04 -15.07 11.48
CA ASP A 34 18.76 -15.15 12.21
C ASP A 34 17.97 -16.40 11.80
N ASP A 35 17.96 -17.38 12.70
CA ASP A 35 17.24 -18.64 12.53
C ASP A 35 15.74 -18.46 12.24
N THR A 36 15.13 -17.41 12.78
CA THR A 36 13.69 -17.12 12.59
C THR A 36 13.43 -16.60 11.18
N GLN A 37 14.24 -15.66 10.69
CA GLN A 37 14.13 -15.14 9.33
C GLN A 37 14.37 -16.22 8.28
N LEU A 38 15.35 -17.09 8.54
CA LEU A 38 15.65 -18.22 7.68
C LEU A 38 14.46 -19.20 7.59
N ASP A 39 13.86 -19.56 8.72
CA ASP A 39 12.71 -20.47 8.76
C ASP A 39 11.48 -19.85 8.07
N GLN A 40 11.25 -18.55 8.25
CA GLN A 40 10.16 -17.83 7.60
C GLN A 40 10.33 -17.78 6.07
N LEU A 41 11.55 -17.50 5.59
CA LEU A 41 11.84 -17.48 4.16
C LEU A 41 11.74 -18.89 3.53
N LEU A 42 12.16 -19.92 4.25
CA LEU A 42 12.01 -21.32 3.81
C LEU A 42 10.53 -21.69 3.66
N ALA A 43 9.68 -21.29 4.62
CA ALA A 43 8.24 -21.55 4.58
C ALA A 43 7.56 -20.84 3.40
N ASP A 44 7.91 -19.59 3.11
CA ASP A 44 7.37 -18.84 1.97
C ASP A 44 7.70 -19.51 0.62
N ILE A 45 8.95 -19.95 0.44
CA ILE A 45 9.37 -20.64 -0.79
C ILE A 45 8.65 -21.97 -0.96
N GLN A 46 8.47 -22.74 0.12
CA GLN A 46 7.71 -23.99 0.08
C GLN A 46 6.23 -23.75 -0.25
N ALA A 47 5.62 -22.69 0.29
CA ALA A 47 4.24 -22.33 0.00
C ALA A 47 4.04 -21.96 -1.48
N ARG A 48 4.97 -21.20 -2.07
CA ARG A 48 4.93 -20.85 -3.50
C ARG A 48 5.09 -22.07 -4.41
N ALA A 49 6.02 -22.97 -4.07
CA ALA A 49 6.21 -24.21 -4.81
C ALA A 49 4.94 -25.08 -4.79
N ALA A 50 4.30 -25.22 -3.62
CA ALA A 50 3.05 -25.97 -3.48
C ALA A 50 1.84 -25.30 -4.18
N ALA A 51 1.90 -24.00 -4.45
CA ALA A 51 0.88 -23.29 -5.21
C ALA A 51 1.02 -23.55 -6.73
N GLN A 52 2.25 -23.54 -7.25
CA GLN A 52 2.51 -23.82 -8.68
C GLN A 52 2.07 -25.22 -9.09
N GLU A 53 2.27 -26.23 -8.24
CA GLU A 53 1.83 -27.61 -8.53
C GLU A 53 0.29 -27.73 -8.66
N ARG A 54 -0.50 -26.85 -8.03
CA ARG A 54 -1.97 -26.89 -8.16
C ARG A 54 -2.48 -26.32 -9.47
N ASP A 55 -1.77 -25.35 -10.03
CA ASP A 55 -2.17 -24.71 -11.29
C ASP A 55 -1.85 -25.60 -12.51
N GLU A 56 -0.82 -26.45 -12.43
CA GLU A 56 -0.50 -27.43 -13.50
C GLU A 56 -1.56 -28.53 -13.63
N ASP A 57 -2.15 -29.01 -12.51
CA ASP A 57 -3.23 -30.02 -12.56
C ASP A 57 -4.57 -29.43 -13.04
N ALA A 58 -4.79 -28.12 -12.88
CA ALA A 58 -5.98 -27.43 -13.38
C ALA A 58 -5.96 -27.20 -14.90
N ALA A 59 -4.78 -27.27 -15.54
CA ALA A 59 -4.62 -27.02 -16.97
C ALA A 59 -4.89 -28.24 -17.87
N VAL A 60 -5.19 -29.43 -17.33
CA VAL A 60 -5.45 -30.65 -18.14
C VAL A 60 -6.92 -30.74 -18.60
N GLY A 61 -7.74 -29.71 -18.35
CA GLY A 61 -9.15 -29.64 -18.73
C GLY A 61 -9.49 -28.61 -19.81
N GLU A 62 -8.67 -28.45 -20.87
CA GLU A 62 -9.08 -27.59 -22.00
C GLU A 62 -10.20 -28.23 -22.85
N PRO A 63 -11.35 -27.58 -23.05
CA PRO A 63 -12.29 -27.96 -24.09
C PRO A 63 -11.68 -27.68 -25.46
N LEU A 64 -11.87 -28.58 -26.44
CA LEU A 64 -11.52 -28.36 -27.85
C LEU A 64 -12.12 -27.04 -28.36
N ILE A 65 -11.33 -25.98 -28.41
CA ILE A 65 -11.71 -24.74 -29.09
C ILE A 65 -11.30 -24.90 -30.57
N THR A 66 -12.31 -25.01 -31.44
CA THR A 66 -12.16 -24.97 -32.90
C THR A 66 -11.44 -23.67 -33.33
N PRO A 67 -10.47 -23.76 -34.26
CA PRO A 67 -9.70 -22.60 -34.69
C PRO A 67 -10.60 -21.59 -35.42
N THR A 68 -10.69 -20.40 -34.85
CA THR A 68 -11.33 -19.24 -35.49
C THR A 68 -10.35 -18.66 -36.51
N PRO A 69 -10.76 -18.37 -37.76
CA PRO A 69 -9.87 -17.84 -38.79
C PRO A 69 -9.33 -16.46 -38.40
N LEU A 70 -8.01 -16.29 -38.57
CA LEU A 70 -7.26 -15.08 -38.25
C LEU A 70 -7.72 -13.88 -39.11
N PRO A 71 -7.96 -12.70 -38.51
CA PRO A 71 -8.13 -11.47 -39.27
C PRO A 71 -6.79 -11.01 -39.88
N VAL A 72 -6.84 -10.63 -41.15
CA VAL A 72 -5.72 -10.11 -41.93
C VAL A 72 -5.21 -8.81 -41.31
N ALA A 73 -3.91 -8.78 -40.99
CA ALA A 73 -3.24 -7.64 -40.38
C ALA A 73 -3.17 -6.43 -41.34
N PRO A 74 -3.42 -5.19 -40.87
CA PRO A 74 -3.16 -3.98 -41.63
C PRO A 74 -1.65 -3.65 -41.69
N PRO A 75 -1.19 -2.87 -42.70
CA PRO A 75 0.21 -2.55 -42.90
C PRO A 75 0.78 -1.68 -41.77
N ILE A 76 1.99 -2.04 -41.36
CA ILE A 76 2.81 -1.37 -40.34
C ILE A 76 3.19 0.03 -40.84
N VAL A 77 2.69 1.07 -40.19
CA VAL A 77 3.12 2.46 -40.42
C VAL A 77 4.34 2.73 -39.54
N ALA A 78 5.47 3.08 -40.17
CA ALA A 78 6.72 3.41 -39.49
C ALA A 78 6.55 4.66 -38.62
N VAL A 79 6.80 4.52 -37.32
CA VAL A 79 6.79 5.63 -36.35
C VAL A 79 8.14 6.34 -36.37
N GLU A 80 8.16 7.58 -36.84
CA GLU A 80 9.33 8.44 -36.93
C GLU A 80 9.70 9.02 -35.54
N LYS A 81 10.96 8.78 -35.14
CA LYS A 81 11.51 9.13 -33.82
C LYS A 81 11.79 10.65 -33.73
N ARG A 82 10.83 11.45 -33.23
CA ARG A 82 11.08 12.89 -32.96
C ARG A 82 11.93 13.07 -31.69
N LYS A 83 13.16 13.54 -31.87
CA LYS A 83 14.00 14.10 -30.79
C LYS A 83 13.37 15.42 -30.30
N ARG A 84 12.84 15.47 -29.08
CA ARG A 84 12.48 16.74 -28.42
C ARG A 84 13.74 17.35 -27.80
N GLY A 85 14.11 18.54 -28.27
CA GLY A 85 15.15 19.36 -27.66
C GLY A 85 14.67 19.91 -26.32
N LEU A 86 15.60 19.94 -25.36
CA LEU A 86 15.40 20.47 -24.01
C LEU A 86 15.46 22.00 -24.07
N ASP A 87 14.31 22.66 -23.91
CA ASP A 87 14.18 24.10 -24.09
C ASP A 87 14.76 24.91 -22.92
N LYS A 88 15.35 26.07 -23.24
CA LYS A 88 16.05 27.00 -22.34
C LYS A 88 15.21 27.53 -21.16
N SER A 89 13.91 27.27 -21.13
CA SER A 89 12.97 27.74 -20.10
C SER A 89 13.10 26.98 -18.76
N GLU A 90 13.57 25.73 -18.75
CA GLU A 90 13.75 24.95 -17.50
C GLU A 90 14.93 25.46 -16.65
N LYS A 91 15.93 26.09 -17.26
CA LYS A 91 17.07 26.65 -16.53
C LYS A 91 16.70 27.88 -15.69
N LEU A 92 15.61 28.58 -16.02
CA LEU A 92 15.20 29.77 -15.26
C LEU A 92 14.45 29.40 -13.97
N ALA A 93 13.70 28.30 -13.97
CA ALA A 93 12.94 27.84 -12.81
C ALA A 93 13.83 27.39 -11.64
N LEU A 94 14.99 26.79 -11.94
CA LEU A 94 15.95 26.33 -10.92
C LEU A 94 16.60 27.49 -10.13
N TRP A 95 16.77 28.69 -10.73
CA TRP A 95 17.37 29.83 -10.04
C TRP A 95 16.43 30.50 -9.03
N ILE A 96 15.12 30.45 -9.25
CA ILE A 96 14.14 31.07 -8.34
C ILE A 96 14.03 30.27 -7.03
N ILE A 97 14.09 28.93 -7.11
CA ILE A 97 13.98 28.05 -5.94
C ILE A 97 15.19 28.21 -5.01
N ALA A 98 16.40 28.39 -5.56
CA ALA A 98 17.61 28.61 -4.76
C ALA A 98 17.57 29.93 -3.95
N GLY A 99 16.86 30.95 -4.43
CA GLY A 99 16.71 32.24 -3.74
C GLY A 99 15.79 32.19 -2.52
N VAL A 100 14.74 31.34 -2.53
CA VAL A 100 13.73 31.29 -1.46
C VAL A 100 14.24 30.52 -0.23
N VAL A 101 15.09 29.50 -0.42
CA VAL A 101 15.64 28.69 0.68
C VAL A 101 16.59 29.48 1.58
N ALA A 102 17.28 30.50 1.04
CA ALA A 102 18.17 31.35 1.83
C ALA A 102 17.43 32.36 2.74
N GLY A 103 16.13 32.59 2.53
CA GLY A 103 15.34 33.57 3.31
C GLY A 103 14.66 33.03 4.57
N LEU A 104 14.55 31.71 4.74
CA LEU A 104 13.73 31.08 5.79
C LEU A 104 14.53 30.56 7.01
N VAL A 105 15.74 31.07 7.26
CA VAL A 105 16.60 30.62 8.38
C VAL A 105 16.59 31.59 9.59
N VAL A 106 15.81 32.68 9.57
CA VAL A 106 15.98 33.78 10.57
C VAL A 106 14.85 33.94 11.60
N LEU A 107 13.76 33.17 11.59
CA LEU A 107 12.65 33.39 12.55
C LEU A 107 12.09 32.09 13.13
N GLY A 108 12.35 31.84 14.41
CA GLY A 108 11.67 30.77 15.15
C GLY A 108 12.24 30.40 16.51
N VAL A 109 12.63 31.37 17.35
CA VAL A 109 12.83 31.15 18.78
C VAL A 109 11.67 31.85 19.51
N ILE A 110 11.14 31.21 20.56
CA ILE A 110 10.12 31.64 21.54
C ILE A 110 8.75 30.96 21.34
N SER A 111 8.47 29.93 22.17
CA SER A 111 7.30 29.89 23.07
C SER A 111 7.25 28.58 23.86
N THR A 112 7.80 28.59 25.08
CA THR A 112 7.44 27.64 26.14
C THR A 112 6.94 28.44 27.33
N ILE A 113 5.62 28.56 27.48
CA ILE A 113 4.98 29.01 28.71
C ILE A 113 3.91 27.98 29.03
N GLY A 114 4.14 27.24 30.11
CA GLY A 114 3.19 26.29 30.66
C GLY A 114 1.93 26.98 31.18
N HIS A 115 0.85 26.22 31.21
CA HIS A 115 -0.28 26.50 32.07
C HIS A 115 -0.51 25.31 32.99
N GLN A 116 -0.54 25.65 34.28
CA GLN A 116 -0.82 24.79 35.41
C GLN A 116 -2.24 24.23 35.31
N SER A 117 -2.35 22.95 35.66
CA SER A 117 -3.60 22.33 36.10
C SER A 117 -4.19 23.08 37.29
N GLU A 118 -5.41 23.57 37.15
CA GLU A 118 -6.28 23.89 38.28
C GLU A 118 -7.29 22.77 38.48
N ASN A 119 -7.43 22.38 39.74
CA ASN A 119 -8.42 21.46 40.28
C ASN A 119 -9.84 22.01 40.06
N GLN A 120 -10.80 21.16 39.69
CA GLN A 120 -12.18 21.42 40.08
C GLN A 120 -13.04 20.17 40.22
N ALA A 121 -13.35 19.90 41.49
CA ALA A 121 -14.59 19.39 42.08
C ALA A 121 -15.32 18.19 41.46
N ASP A 122 -15.32 17.12 42.25
CA ASP A 122 -16.40 16.14 42.37
C ASP A 122 -17.79 16.76 42.24
N SER A 123 -18.57 16.20 41.32
CA SER A 123 -20.03 16.24 41.36
C SER A 123 -20.51 14.80 41.19
N GLU A 124 -20.99 14.22 42.29
CA GLU A 124 -21.75 12.97 42.29
C GLU A 124 -23.09 13.24 41.57
N ASP A 125 -23.18 12.84 40.31
CA ASP A 125 -24.43 12.84 39.56
C ASP A 125 -24.81 11.39 39.24
N ASP A 126 -25.84 10.94 39.97
CA ASP A 126 -26.55 9.67 39.83
C ASP A 126 -27.32 9.68 38.51
N SER A 127 -26.62 9.37 37.43
CA SER A 127 -27.22 9.20 36.11
C SER A 127 -27.22 7.73 35.73
N GLY A 128 -28.39 7.11 35.86
CA GLY A 128 -28.66 5.72 35.52
C GLY A 128 -28.01 5.35 34.20
N ALA A 129 -27.10 4.37 34.28
CA ALA A 129 -26.42 3.76 33.15
C ALA A 129 -27.46 3.18 32.20
N SER A 130 -27.90 4.01 31.27
CA SER A 130 -28.49 3.55 30.03
C SER A 130 -27.37 2.79 29.34
N GLU A 131 -27.50 1.47 29.22
CA GLU A 131 -26.59 0.71 28.37
C GLU A 131 -26.45 1.46 27.05
N PRO A 132 -25.21 1.70 26.56
CA PRO A 132 -25.02 2.39 25.30
C PRO A 132 -25.92 1.72 24.27
N TYR A 133 -26.87 2.47 23.72
CA TYR A 133 -27.66 2.00 22.61
C TYR A 133 -26.67 1.76 21.47
N VAL A 134 -26.26 0.49 21.31
CA VAL A 134 -25.53 0.02 20.14
C VAL A 134 -26.61 -0.13 19.08
N PRO A 135 -26.73 0.79 18.10
CA PRO A 135 -27.64 0.56 16.99
C PRO A 135 -27.29 -0.80 16.40
N PRO A 136 -28.29 -1.64 16.06
CA PRO A 136 -28.01 -2.91 15.41
C PRO A 136 -27.14 -2.61 14.19
N THR A 137 -25.93 -3.17 14.17
CA THR A 137 -25.06 -3.10 13.00
C THR A 137 -25.91 -3.57 11.82
N PRO A 138 -26.14 -2.71 10.81
CA PRO A 138 -26.99 -3.07 9.69
C PRO A 138 -26.51 -4.40 9.14
N GLU A 139 -27.42 -5.38 9.13
CA GLU A 139 -27.12 -6.73 8.70
C GLU A 139 -26.56 -6.65 7.28
N ARG A 140 -25.26 -6.96 7.13
CA ARG A 140 -24.53 -6.73 5.89
C ARG A 140 -25.28 -7.41 4.74
N ALA A 141 -25.68 -6.63 3.74
CA ALA A 141 -26.44 -7.15 2.61
C ALA A 141 -25.67 -8.18 1.75
N TYR A 142 -24.35 -8.24 1.90
CA TYR A 142 -23.45 -9.10 1.12
C TYR A 142 -22.40 -9.75 2.03
N PRO A 143 -21.92 -10.98 1.75
CA PRO A 143 -20.77 -11.52 2.47
C PRO A 143 -19.50 -10.71 2.17
N LEU A 144 -18.59 -10.60 3.16
CA LEU A 144 -17.27 -9.99 2.97
C LEU A 144 -16.51 -10.73 1.87
N GLU A 145 -15.94 -10.00 0.91
CA GLU A 145 -15.10 -10.62 -0.10
C GLU A 145 -13.76 -11.08 0.49
N VAL A 146 -13.22 -12.18 -0.04
CA VAL A 146 -11.95 -12.73 0.45
C VAL A 146 -10.83 -11.71 0.25
N GLY A 147 -10.15 -11.35 1.34
CA GLY A 147 -9.02 -10.39 1.33
C GLY A 147 -9.41 -8.96 1.69
N TYR A 148 -10.70 -8.64 1.78
CA TYR A 148 -11.18 -7.36 2.27
C TYR A 148 -11.23 -7.32 3.80
N HIS A 149 -10.97 -6.14 4.34
CA HIS A 149 -11.11 -5.79 5.75
C HIS A 149 -12.34 -4.91 5.93
N ASP A 150 -13.18 -5.25 6.89
CA ASP A 150 -14.33 -4.43 7.27
C ASP A 150 -13.87 -3.17 8.00
N ALA A 151 -14.29 -1.99 7.53
CA ALA A 151 -14.06 -0.72 8.22
C ALA A 151 -15.14 -0.41 9.29
N GLY A 152 -16.23 -1.18 9.33
CA GLY A 152 -17.30 -1.06 10.33
C GLY A 152 -18.28 0.10 10.11
N ASN A 153 -18.22 0.75 8.95
CA ASN A 153 -18.96 1.98 8.63
C ASN A 153 -19.45 2.02 7.17
N GLY A 154 -19.91 0.88 6.65
CA GLY A 154 -20.42 0.82 5.28
C GLY A 154 -19.36 0.62 4.20
N LEU A 155 -18.09 0.51 4.59
CA LEU A 155 -16.96 0.29 3.70
C LEU A 155 -16.20 -0.99 4.04
N GLU A 156 -15.67 -1.62 3.01
CA GLU A 156 -14.62 -2.62 3.12
C GLU A 156 -13.42 -2.20 2.27
N TRP A 157 -12.21 -2.59 2.69
CA TRP A 157 -10.97 -2.18 2.01
C TRP A 157 -9.95 -3.31 1.89
N GLN A 158 -9.07 -3.21 0.89
CA GLN A 158 -7.90 -4.08 0.77
C GLN A 158 -6.75 -3.35 0.08
N PHE A 159 -5.53 -3.87 0.21
CA PHE A 159 -4.43 -3.40 -0.62
C PHE A 159 -4.61 -3.82 -2.08
N GLY A 160 -4.43 -2.86 -2.99
CA GLY A 160 -4.38 -3.10 -4.43
C GLY A 160 -2.95 -3.34 -4.93
N VAL A 161 -2.82 -3.57 -6.23
CA VAL A 161 -1.54 -3.64 -6.93
C VAL A 161 -1.22 -2.31 -7.60
N LEU A 162 0.06 -2.04 -7.89
CA LEU A 162 0.47 -0.77 -8.52
C LEU A 162 -0.17 -0.54 -9.90
N SER A 163 -0.46 -1.61 -10.65
CA SER A 163 -1.19 -1.53 -11.92
C SER A 163 -2.62 -1.05 -11.78
N ASP A 164 -3.16 -1.05 -10.56
CA ASP A 164 -4.46 -0.47 -10.29
C ASP A 164 -4.39 1.05 -10.35
N SER A 165 -3.25 1.72 -10.19
CA SER A 165 -3.17 3.18 -10.33
C SER A 165 -2.83 3.60 -11.75
N PRO A 166 -3.68 4.41 -12.44
CA PRO A 166 -3.43 4.85 -13.81
C PRO A 166 -2.15 5.67 -13.93
N ASP A 167 -1.80 6.41 -12.88
CA ASP A 167 -0.57 7.22 -12.81
C ASP A 167 0.53 6.53 -11.99
N GLY A 168 0.28 5.30 -11.52
CA GLY A 168 1.14 4.56 -10.61
C GLY A 168 1.38 5.33 -9.31
N CYS A 169 2.64 5.32 -8.85
CA CYS A 169 3.14 6.20 -7.79
C CYS A 169 3.95 7.38 -8.36
N SER A 170 3.75 7.80 -9.62
CA SER A 170 4.69 8.71 -10.31
C SER A 170 4.96 10.04 -9.60
N TYR A 171 3.97 10.55 -8.87
CA TYR A 171 4.11 11.77 -8.08
C TYR A 171 4.88 11.55 -6.77
N TYR A 172 4.78 10.36 -6.18
CA TYR A 172 5.32 10.04 -4.86
C TYR A 172 6.66 9.29 -4.94
N LYS A 173 7.45 9.32 -3.86
CA LYS A 173 8.64 8.46 -3.77
C LYS A 173 8.28 7.01 -3.46
N SER A 174 7.20 6.82 -2.72
CA SER A 174 6.60 5.54 -2.40
C SER A 174 5.09 5.73 -2.28
N CYS A 175 4.29 4.77 -2.74
CA CYS A 175 2.85 4.78 -2.48
C CYS A 175 2.32 3.35 -2.37
N VAL A 176 1.15 3.23 -1.75
CA VAL A 176 0.34 2.01 -1.79
C VAL A 176 -1.05 2.36 -2.30
N ILE A 177 -1.68 1.39 -2.94
CA ILE A 177 -3.04 1.50 -3.44
C ILE A 177 -3.97 0.84 -2.44
N VAL A 178 -5.04 1.54 -2.06
CA VAL A 178 -6.12 0.96 -1.26
C VAL A 178 -7.37 0.94 -2.11
N LYS A 179 -7.92 -0.27 -2.32
CA LYS A 179 -9.21 -0.49 -2.96
C LYS A 179 -10.29 -0.42 -1.89
N LEU A 180 -11.37 0.26 -2.22
CA LEU A 180 -12.53 0.45 -1.35
C LEU A 180 -13.75 -0.12 -2.05
N LYS A 181 -14.67 -0.67 -1.29
CA LYS A 181 -15.99 -1.06 -1.77
C LYS A 181 -17.03 -0.62 -0.77
N ALA A 182 -18.03 0.10 -1.26
CA ALA A 182 -19.13 0.58 -0.46
C ALA A 182 -20.27 -0.45 -0.46
N PHE A 183 -20.74 -0.84 0.72
CA PHE A 183 -21.99 -1.57 0.88
C PHE A 183 -23.10 -0.70 1.51
N GLU A 184 -22.75 0.51 1.97
CA GLU A 184 -23.68 1.60 2.28
C GLU A 184 -23.28 2.88 1.53
N ASP A 185 -24.18 3.85 1.45
CA ASP A 185 -23.91 5.13 0.80
C ASP A 185 -22.98 5.99 1.65
N CYS A 186 -21.88 6.46 1.06
CA CYS A 186 -20.98 7.49 1.58
C CYS A 186 -21.19 8.80 0.80
N PRO A 187 -22.27 9.55 1.07
CA PRO A 187 -22.67 10.69 0.25
C PRO A 187 -21.72 11.88 0.34
N SER A 188 -20.98 12.03 1.43
CA SER A 188 -20.03 13.13 1.65
C SER A 188 -18.60 12.76 1.28
N GLY A 189 -18.36 11.49 0.95
CA GLY A 189 -17.08 10.99 0.47
C GLY A 189 -16.46 9.94 1.39
N VAL A 190 -15.25 9.54 1.05
CA VAL A 190 -14.48 8.56 1.82
C VAL A 190 -13.12 9.16 2.16
N TYR A 191 -12.70 9.00 3.42
CA TYR A 191 -11.38 9.36 3.89
C TYR A 191 -10.60 8.10 4.26
N VAL A 192 -9.34 8.01 3.85
CA VAL A 192 -8.45 6.92 4.24
C VAL A 192 -7.16 7.49 4.77
N GLU A 193 -6.70 6.98 5.91
CA GLU A 193 -5.43 7.31 6.53
C GLU A 193 -4.57 6.06 6.71
N GLY A 194 -3.26 6.24 6.57
CA GLY A 194 -2.29 5.22 6.92
C GLY A 194 -1.02 5.77 7.57
N GLN A 195 -0.41 4.93 8.39
CA GLN A 195 0.93 5.12 8.91
C GLN A 195 1.96 4.60 7.90
N VAL A 196 2.96 5.43 7.64
CA VAL A 196 4.14 5.07 6.85
C VAL A 196 5.23 4.63 7.82
N MET A 197 5.78 3.45 7.60
CA MET A 197 6.79 2.86 8.46
C MET A 197 8.06 2.49 7.69
N ASP A 198 9.17 2.46 8.41
CA ASP A 198 10.44 1.96 7.89
C ASP A 198 10.53 0.42 7.94
N ALA A 199 11.71 -0.11 7.59
CA ALA A 199 12.00 -1.55 7.62
C ALA A 199 11.73 -2.18 8.99
N SER A 200 12.05 -1.44 10.06
CA SER A 200 11.94 -1.88 11.46
C SER A 200 10.50 -1.85 11.99
N GLY A 201 9.57 -1.24 11.25
CA GLY A 201 8.20 -1.03 11.70
C GLY A 201 8.00 0.24 12.54
N THR A 202 9.01 1.12 12.59
CA THR A 202 8.89 2.43 13.23
C THR A 202 8.09 3.36 12.33
N VAL A 203 7.11 4.07 12.90
CA VAL A 203 6.33 5.08 12.16
C VAL A 203 7.22 6.27 11.84
N VAL A 204 7.42 6.53 10.55
CA VAL A 204 8.22 7.64 10.02
C VAL A 204 7.37 8.74 9.40
N GLY A 205 6.07 8.53 9.27
CA GLY A 205 5.12 9.53 8.79
C GLY A 205 3.69 9.04 8.72
N MET A 206 2.81 9.93 8.29
CA MET A 206 1.41 9.66 7.99
C MET A 206 1.15 9.95 6.51
N THR A 207 0.14 9.31 5.95
CA THR A 207 -0.36 9.56 4.60
C THR A 207 -1.87 9.40 4.59
N ASN A 208 -2.55 10.14 3.74
CA ASN A 208 -3.99 10.08 3.61
C ASN A 208 -4.39 10.42 2.17
N ASP A 209 -5.61 10.05 1.82
CA ASP A 209 -6.23 10.43 0.56
C ASP A 209 -7.76 10.38 0.73
N THR A 210 -8.48 11.00 -0.21
CA THR A 210 -9.95 11.13 -0.16
C THR A 210 -10.58 10.77 -1.50
N LEU A 211 -11.75 10.16 -1.44
CA LEU A 211 -12.63 10.03 -2.59
C LEU A 211 -13.85 10.93 -2.45
N PRO A 212 -14.43 11.35 -3.60
CA PRO A 212 -15.78 11.89 -3.61
C PRO A 212 -16.79 10.82 -3.14
N SER A 213 -18.07 11.15 -3.21
CA SER A 213 -19.13 10.25 -2.80
C SER A 213 -19.02 8.87 -3.44
N LEU A 214 -19.29 7.84 -2.64
CA LEU A 214 -19.28 6.44 -3.07
C LEU A 214 -20.63 5.83 -2.67
N MET A 215 -21.43 5.45 -3.66
CA MET A 215 -22.76 4.85 -3.40
C MET A 215 -22.62 3.37 -3.10
N ALA A 216 -23.62 2.79 -2.43
CA ALA A 216 -23.67 1.35 -2.19
C ALA A 216 -23.51 0.56 -3.50
N GLY A 217 -22.63 -0.43 -3.49
CA GLY A 217 -22.24 -1.24 -4.64
C GLY A 217 -21.17 -0.63 -5.55
N GLN A 218 -20.66 0.58 -5.25
CA GLN A 218 -19.57 1.18 -6.00
C GLN A 218 -18.20 0.83 -5.42
N ASP A 219 -17.22 0.75 -6.32
CA ASP A 219 -15.82 0.57 -5.99
C ASP A 219 -15.09 1.92 -6.05
N GLY A 220 -14.19 2.12 -5.10
CA GLY A 220 -13.30 3.26 -4.99
C GLY A 220 -11.84 2.83 -4.96
N ARG A 221 -10.94 3.78 -5.24
CA ARG A 221 -9.50 3.56 -5.07
C ARG A 221 -8.82 4.85 -4.63
N VAL A 222 -8.02 4.76 -3.58
CA VAL A 222 -7.15 5.84 -3.13
C VAL A 222 -5.69 5.48 -3.26
N THR A 223 -4.84 6.51 -3.36
CA THR A 223 -3.38 6.38 -3.41
C THR A 223 -2.77 7.02 -2.18
N LEU A 224 -2.33 6.17 -1.24
CA LEU A 224 -1.64 6.62 -0.04
C LEU A 224 -0.16 6.82 -0.37
N GLY A 225 0.19 8.06 -0.72
CA GLY A 225 1.53 8.44 -1.16
C GLY A 225 2.38 9.09 -0.06
N TYR A 226 3.69 8.87 -0.13
CA TYR A 226 4.67 9.47 0.78
C TYR A 226 5.88 10.03 0.04
N MET A 227 6.31 11.22 0.46
CA MET A 227 7.39 12.02 -0.17
C MET A 227 8.71 11.97 0.62
N GLY A 228 8.66 11.54 1.87
CA GLY A 228 9.84 11.34 2.70
C GLY A 228 10.68 10.16 2.23
N GLN A 229 11.85 10.00 2.83
CA GLN A 229 12.68 8.81 2.61
C GLN A 229 12.38 7.75 3.68
N GLY A 230 12.83 6.51 3.43
CA GLY A 230 12.77 5.44 4.42
C GLY A 230 11.42 4.73 4.56
N ALA A 231 10.42 5.09 3.76
CA ALA A 231 9.16 4.36 3.70
C ALA A 231 9.35 2.98 3.06
N GLN A 232 8.98 1.93 3.79
CA GLN A 232 9.02 0.55 3.31
C GLN A 232 7.71 -0.19 3.55
N LYS A 233 6.94 0.21 4.54
CA LYS A 233 5.68 -0.43 4.92
C LYS A 233 4.61 0.64 5.11
N THR A 234 3.36 0.27 4.85
CA THR A 234 2.19 1.08 5.16
C THR A 234 1.20 0.26 5.96
N ARG A 235 0.61 0.86 6.99
CA ARG A 235 -0.54 0.31 7.72
C ARG A 235 -1.69 1.28 7.56
N VAL A 236 -2.80 0.83 6.99
CA VAL A 236 -4.04 1.62 7.01
C VAL A 236 -4.51 1.68 8.46
N THR A 237 -4.72 2.89 8.96
CA THR A 237 -5.13 3.15 10.35
C THR A 237 -6.58 3.56 10.45
N ASP A 238 -7.11 4.21 9.43
CA ASP A 238 -8.49 4.66 9.42
C ASP A 238 -9.08 4.62 8.01
N VAL A 239 -10.36 4.25 7.92
CA VAL A 239 -11.17 4.25 6.70
C VAL A 239 -12.55 4.75 7.10
N VAL A 240 -12.90 5.96 6.70
CA VAL A 240 -14.09 6.66 7.16
C VAL A 240 -15.04 6.96 6.01
N CYS A 241 -16.27 6.46 6.11
CA CYS A 241 -17.41 6.86 5.30
C CYS A 241 -18.05 8.13 5.90
N HIS A 242 -18.27 9.16 5.09
CA HIS A 242 -18.90 10.42 5.48
C HIS A 242 -20.18 10.71 4.70
#